data_AF-A0A536SUW3-F1
#
_entry.id   AF-A0A536SUW3-F1
#
_cell.length_a   1.000
_cell.length_b   1.000
_cell.length_c   1.000
_cell.angle_alpha   90.00
_cell.angle_beta   90.00
_cell.angle_gamma   90.00
#
_symmetry.space_group_name_H-M   'P 1'
#
loop_
_entity.id
_entity.type
_entity.pdbx_description
1 polymer ?
#
loop_
_entity_poly.entity_id
_entity_poly.type
_entity_poly.pdbx_seq_one_letter_code
_entity_poly.pdbx_strand_id
1 'polypeptide(L)'
;DVMDSFAVRTLRDIAHMARLRGAETVIVGIQPDVAFAMVQLGLTLKGVVTVLDLEEGLAFLNRRTEERTAFETKPKKPSGRG
;
A
#
# COMPACT_ATOMS: atom_id res chain seq x y z
N ASP A 1 14.25 4.81 22.03
CA ASP A 1 14.33 3.58 21.21
C ASP A 1 12.98 3.13 20.63
N VAL A 2 12.15 4.04 20.11
CA VAL A 2 10.84 3.63 19.55
C VAL A 2 10.98 3.06 18.12
N MET A 3 12.00 3.48 17.37
CA MET A 3 12.35 2.87 16.10
C MET A 3 13.85 2.94 15.84
N ASP A 4 14.41 1.84 15.33
CA ASP A 4 15.82 1.75 14.96
C ASP A 4 15.99 1.50 13.44
N SER A 5 17.24 1.56 12.99
CA SER A 5 17.59 1.34 11.58
C SER A 5 17.24 -0.07 11.08
N PHE A 6 17.16 -1.07 11.97
CA PHE A 6 16.81 -2.44 11.59
C PHE A 6 15.31 -2.57 11.33
N ALA A 7 14.47 -2.02 12.20
CA ALA A 7 13.02 -1.95 12.02
C ALA A 7 12.66 -1.21 10.73
N VAL A 8 13.32 -0.07 10.47
CA VAL A 8 13.16 0.71 9.23
C VAL A 8 13.49 -0.12 7.98
N ARG A 9 14.63 -0.81 7.96
CA ARG A 9 15.03 -1.67 6.83
C ARG A 9 14.04 -2.82 6.64
N THR A 10 13.67 -3.50 7.72
CA THR A 10 12.74 -4.62 7.67
C THR A 10 11.39 -4.19 7.09
N LEU A 11 10.84 -3.07 7.56
CA LEU A 11 9.55 -2.56 7.08
C LEU A 11 9.62 -2.16 5.60
N ARG A 12 10.69 -1.50 5.18
CA ARG A 12 10.95 -1.19 3.76
C ARG A 12 10.96 -2.45 2.90
N ASP A 13 11.67 -3.48 3.35
CA ASP A 13 11.86 -4.71 2.58
C ASP A 13 10.56 -5.51 2.48
N ILE A 14 9.75 -5.57 3.54
CA ILE A 14 8.41 -6.16 3.52
C ILE A 14 7.51 -5.45 2.51
N ALA A 15 7.42 -4.12 2.59
CA ALA A 15 6.60 -3.34 1.69
C ALA A 15 7.06 -3.47 0.22
N HIS A 16 8.38 -3.55 0.01
CA HIS A 16 8.96 -3.78 -1.30
C HIS A 16 8.58 -5.17 -1.83
N MET A 17 8.71 -6.22 -1.02
CA MET A 17 8.37 -7.59 -1.38
C MET A 17 6.87 -7.74 -1.68
N ALA A 18 5.99 -7.15 -0.87
CA ALA A 18 4.55 -7.18 -1.08
C ALA A 18 4.18 -6.62 -2.47
N ARG A 19 4.73 -5.45 -2.83
CA ARG A 19 4.52 -4.85 -4.14
C ARG A 19 5.06 -5.72 -5.29
N LEU A 20 6.23 -6.34 -5.13
CA LEU A 20 6.76 -7.26 -6.15
C LEU A 20 5.86 -8.49 -6.37
N ARG A 21 5.12 -8.91 -5.34
CA ARG A 21 4.11 -9.98 -5.44
C ARG A 21 2.78 -9.50 -6.02
N GLY A 22 2.65 -8.22 -6.38
CA GLY A 22 1.41 -7.61 -6.85
C GLY A 22 0.39 -7.38 -5.74
N ALA A 23 0.79 -7.44 -4.47
CA ALA A 23 -0.08 -7.14 -3.35
C ALA A 23 -0.17 -5.61 -3.14
N GLU A 24 -1.41 -5.11 -3.09
CA GLU A 24 -1.66 -3.76 -2.60
C GLU A 24 -1.38 -3.72 -1.10
N THR A 25 -0.69 -2.70 -0.61
CA THR A 25 -0.27 -2.60 0.80
C THR A 25 -0.64 -1.23 1.37
N VAL A 26 -1.18 -1.24 2.57
CA VAL A 26 -1.45 -0.04 3.38
C VAL A 26 -0.81 -0.21 4.76
N ILE A 27 -0.23 0.87 5.30
CA ILE A 27 0.25 0.92 6.69
C ILE A 27 -0.65 1.84 7.50
N VAL A 28 -1.05 1.39 8.69
CA VAL A 28 -2.00 2.09 9.54
C VAL A 28 -1.44 2.27 10.95
N GLY A 29 -1.97 3.22 11.72
CA GLY A 29 -1.66 3.36 13.15
C GLY A 29 -0.24 3.84 13.44
N ILE A 30 0.44 4.48 12.47
CA ILE A 30 1.75 5.07 12.71
C ILE A 30 1.57 6.30 13.59
N GLN A 31 2.17 6.28 14.78
CA GLN A 31 2.21 7.46 15.65
C GLN A 31 3.03 8.58 15.00
N PRO A 32 2.66 9.88 15.15
CA PRO A 32 3.34 10.97 14.46
C PRO A 32 4.85 11.08 14.75
N ASP A 33 5.26 10.83 15.99
CA ASP A 33 6.66 10.81 16.42
C ASP A 33 7.44 9.65 15.77
N VAL A 34 6.81 8.48 15.64
CA VAL A 34 7.35 7.32 14.94
C VAL A 34 7.48 7.60 13.44
N ALA A 35 6.45 8.18 12.81
CA ALA A 35 6.49 8.58 11.41
C ALA A 35 7.63 9.56 11.13
N PHE A 36 7.85 10.51 12.03
CA PHE A 36 8.94 11.46 11.93
C PHE A 36 10.32 10.76 12.01
N ALA A 37 10.51 9.87 12.99
CA ALA A 37 11.74 9.10 13.14
C ALA A 37 12.03 8.22 11.91
N MET A 38 11.00 7.56 11.36
CA MET A 38 11.09 6.77 10.11
C MET A 38 11.70 7.57 8.97
N VAL A 39 11.20 8.79 8.74
CA VAL A 39 11.66 9.67 7.67
C VAL A 39 13.11 10.11 7.90
N GLN A 40 13.47 10.46 9.14
CA GLN A 40 14.84 10.82 9.49
C GLN A 40 15.84 9.67 9.29
N LEU A 41 15.41 8.43 9.52
CA LEU A 41 16.20 7.22 9.27
C LEU A 41 16.23 6.80 7.79
N GLY A 42 15.63 7.59 6.89
CA GLY A 42 15.65 7.37 5.45
C GLY A 42 14.64 6.34 4.95
N LEU A 43 13.60 6.03 5.74
CA LEU A 43 12.53 5.17 5.29
C LEU A 43 11.67 5.88 4.24
N THR A 44 11.77 5.42 2.99
CA THR A 44 10.86 5.85 1.92
C THR A 44 9.99 4.68 1.47
N LEU A 45 8.68 4.79 1.68
CA LEU A 45 7.70 3.78 1.29
C LEU A 45 7.01 4.17 -0.02
N LYS A 46 7.81 4.36 -1.08
CA LYS A 46 7.28 4.81 -2.37
C LYS A 46 6.22 3.83 -2.89
N GLY A 47 5.01 4.35 -3.10
CA GLY A 47 3.87 3.57 -3.58
C GLY A 47 3.17 2.73 -2.52
N VAL A 48 3.47 2.93 -1.23
CA VAL A 48 2.70 2.37 -0.12
C VAL A 48 1.81 3.46 0.44
N VAL A 49 0.54 3.16 0.63
CA VAL A 49 -0.40 4.11 1.22
C VAL A 49 -0.30 4.04 2.74
N THR A 50 -0.38 5.19 3.39
CA THR A 50 -0.44 5.29 4.85
C THR A 50 -1.74 5.97 5.25
N VAL A 51 -2.42 5.42 6.25
CA VAL A 51 -3.65 6.00 6.82
C VAL A 51 -3.57 6.01 8.34
N LEU A 52 -4.47 6.77 8.99
CA LEU A 52 -4.42 6.95 10.44
C LEU A 52 -4.91 5.70 11.18
N ASP A 53 -5.97 5.06 10.68
CA ASP A 53 -6.63 3.95 11.35
C ASP A 53 -6.86 2.73 10.44
N LEU A 54 -7.19 1.61 11.08
CA LEU A 54 -7.37 0.32 10.40
C LEU A 54 -8.62 0.32 9.50
N GLU A 55 -9.70 0.97 9.93
CA GLU A 55 -10.97 0.96 9.20
C GLU A 55 -10.81 1.66 7.86
N GLU A 56 -10.18 2.83 7.84
CA GLU A 56 -9.83 3.57 6.63
C GLU A 56 -8.91 2.73 5.72
N GLY A 57 -7.96 2.01 6.31
CA GLY A 57 -7.03 1.16 5.57
C GLY A 57 -7.72 0.00 4.87
N LEU A 58 -8.64 -0.68 5.56
CA LEU A 58 -9.44 -1.76 4.98
C LEU A 58 -10.40 -1.23 3.91
N ALA A 59 -11.05 -0.09 4.17
CA ALA A 59 -11.93 0.55 3.18
C ALA A 59 -11.16 0.93 1.90
N PHE A 60 -9.93 1.44 2.04
CA PHE A 60 -9.04 1.71 0.92
C PHE A 60 -8.73 0.44 0.11
N LEU A 61 -8.32 -0.65 0.77
CA LEU A 61 -8.00 -1.92 0.10
C LEU A 61 -9.20 -2.55 -0.58
N ASN A 62 -10.38 -2.50 0.04
CA ASN A 62 -11.63 -3.01 -0.55
C ASN A 62 -11.97 -2.25 -1.83
N ARG A 63 -11.97 -0.92 -1.80
CA ARG A 63 -12.22 -0.09 -2.98
C ARG A 63 -11.24 -0.40 -4.12
N ARG A 64 -9.95 -0.52 -3.82
CA ARG A 64 -8.91 -0.85 -4.81
C ARG A 64 -9.10 -2.24 -5.41
N THR A 65 -9.60 -3.18 -4.61
CA THR A 65 -9.93 -4.54 -5.07
C THR A 65 -11.14 -4.53 -5.98
N GLU A 66 -12.20 -3.79 -5.62
CA GLU A 66 -13.41 -3.61 -6.45
C GLU A 66 -13.11 -2.92 -7.79
N GLU A 67 -12.25 -1.88 -7.80
CA GLU A 67 -11.81 -1.21 -9.02
C GLU A 67 -11.09 -2.16 -9.98
N ARG A 68 -10.25 -3.06 -9.44
CA ARG A 68 -9.57 -4.08 -10.24
C ARG A 68 -10.55 -5.08 -10.86
N THR A 69 -11.51 -5.58 -10.09
CA THR A 69 -12.48 -6.57 -10.58
C THR A 69 -13.49 -5.96 -11.55
N ALA A 70 -13.88 -4.68 -11.36
CA ALA A 70 -14.73 -3.95 -12.28
C ALA A 70 -14.07 -3.73 -13.66
N PHE A 71 -12.75 -3.57 -13.71
CA PHE A 71 -12.01 -3.50 -14.97
C PHE A 71 -11.93 -4.83 -15.71
N GLU A 72 -11.83 -5.95 -14.99
CA GLU A 72 -11.78 -7.30 -15.57
C GLU A 72 -13.14 -7.77 -16.15
N THR A 73 -14.25 -7.26 -15.62
CA THR A 73 -15.60 -7.70 -15.98
C THR A 73 -16.26 -6.92 -17.13
N LYS A 74 -15.62 -5.87 -17.65
CA LYS A 74 -16.19 -5.08 -18.75
C LYS A 74 -16.17 -5.90 -20.06
N PRO A 75 -17.32 -6.17 -20.70
CA PRO A 75 -17.36 -6.99 -21.91
C PRO A 75 -16.55 -6.32 -23.03
N LYS A 76 -15.60 -7.04 -23.64
CA LYS A 76 -14.96 -6.62 -24.89
C LYS A 76 -16.08 -6.38 -25.90
N LYS A 77 -16.28 -5.11 -26.31
CA LYS A 77 -17.19 -4.79 -27.42
C LYS A 77 -16.84 -5.70 -28.60
N PRO A 78 -17.80 -6.41 -29.21
CA PRO A 78 -17.52 -7.18 -30.41
C PRO A 78 -17.01 -6.19 -31.46
N SER A 79 -15.74 -6.34 -31.84
CA SER A 79 -15.15 -5.63 -32.97
C SER A 79 -15.73 -6.24 -34.24
N GLY A 80 -16.98 -5.88 -34.54
CA GLY A 80 -17.66 -6.18 -35.78
C GLY A 80 -17.74 -4.93 -36.65
N ARG A 81 -16.87 -4.87 -37.64
CA ARG A 81 -17.04 -4.25 -38.97
C ARG A 81 -16.07 -5.06 -39.83
N GLY A 82 -16.55 -5.99 -40.63
CA GLY A 82 -17.46 -5.74 -41.75
C GLY A 82 -16.59 -5.76 -42.98
#